data_AF-A0A0B2UM19-F1
#
_entry.id   AF-A0A0B2UM19-F1
#
_cell.length_a   1.000
_cell.length_b   1.000
_cell.length_c   1.000
_cell.angle_alpha   90.00
_cell.angle_beta   90.00
_cell.angle_gamma   90.00
#
_symmetry.space_group_name_H-M   'P 1'
#
loop_
_entity.id
_entity.type
_entity.pdbx_description
1 polymer ?
#
loop_
_entity_poly.entity_id
_entity_poly.type
_entity_poly.pdbx_seq_one_letter_code
_entity_poly.pdbx_strand_id
1 'polypeptide(L)'
;MEYKIQKDQELLAIIDNIEKSYDPSSPAYKFKYVFYNKVDQPFYRPADFPEALWNISLSEDPTMMPVLLKGEDIEHRKALQTDLCKKINDSYDFIRKKINGLRMRSERLKSRIDGCAQIYRRIFGGVYNKLKKEEGKCTLIDQIYRANLSIDKKEKLYVVEKKSEVIDFLLDMKSMGEKILKSADDALQERQKQAVILNELDRI
;
A
#
# COMPACT_ATOMS: atom_id res chain seq x y z
N MET A 1 16.38 -69.70 -44.19
CA MET A 1 15.12 -68.97 -44.44
C MET A 1 14.49 -68.54 -43.12
N GLU A 2 14.43 -69.42 -42.12
CA GLU A 2 13.95 -69.14 -40.75
C GLU A 2 14.68 -67.98 -40.04
N TYR A 3 16.01 -67.90 -40.14
CA TYR A 3 16.79 -66.81 -39.53
C TYR A 3 16.41 -65.41 -40.05
N LYS A 4 15.97 -65.30 -41.31
CA LYS A 4 15.54 -64.03 -41.89
C LYS A 4 14.17 -63.61 -41.36
N ILE A 5 13.25 -64.57 -41.24
CA ILE A 5 11.90 -64.36 -40.69
C ILE A 5 11.97 -63.92 -39.22
N GLN A 6 12.88 -64.50 -38.43
CA GLN A 6 13.07 -64.12 -37.03
C GLN A 6 13.59 -62.68 -36.89
N LYS A 7 14.57 -62.28 -37.72
CA LYS A 7 15.07 -60.91 -37.76
C LYS A 7 14.00 -59.90 -38.18
N ASP A 8 13.18 -60.26 -39.15
CA ASP A 8 12.09 -59.39 -39.62
C ASP A 8 11.03 -59.19 -38.51
N GLN A 9 10.73 -60.22 -37.72
CA GLN A 9 9.84 -60.12 -36.55
C GLN A 9 10.43 -59.25 -35.43
N GLU A 10 11.72 -59.37 -35.15
CA GLU A 10 12.41 -58.51 -34.18
C GLU A 10 12.37 -57.04 -34.59
N LEU A 11 12.62 -56.74 -35.88
CA LEU A 11 12.56 -55.38 -36.41
C LEU A 11 11.14 -54.80 -36.31
N LEU A 12 10.10 -55.58 -36.61
CA LEU A 12 8.72 -55.15 -36.45
C LEU A 12 8.37 -54.86 -34.98
N ALA A 13 8.85 -55.69 -34.04
CA ALA A 13 8.66 -55.44 -32.61
C ALA A 13 9.38 -54.17 -32.14
N ILE A 14 10.56 -53.87 -32.68
CA ILE A 14 11.29 -52.63 -32.40
C ILE A 14 10.50 -51.43 -32.92
N ILE A 15 9.97 -51.49 -34.15
CA ILE A 15 9.17 -50.42 -34.75
C ILE A 15 7.90 -50.17 -33.93
N ASP A 16 7.16 -51.22 -33.57
CA ASP A 16 5.95 -51.13 -32.74
C ASP A 16 6.26 -50.50 -31.36
N ASN A 17 7.39 -50.84 -30.75
CA ASN A 17 7.82 -50.24 -29.49
C ASN A 17 8.21 -48.76 -29.65
N ILE A 18 8.87 -48.40 -30.75
CA ILE A 18 9.18 -47.00 -31.05
C ILE A 18 7.87 -46.24 -31.23
N GLU A 19 6.94 -46.71 -32.05
CA GLU A 19 5.64 -46.07 -32.27
C GLU A 19 4.90 -45.86 -30.94
N LYS A 20 4.79 -46.91 -30.12
CA LYS A 20 4.19 -46.86 -28.78
C LYS A 20 4.93 -45.96 -27.80
N SER A 21 6.20 -45.64 -28.03
CA SER A 21 6.97 -44.70 -27.19
C SER A 21 6.59 -43.24 -27.46
N TYR A 22 6.03 -42.94 -28.65
CA TYR A 22 5.62 -41.60 -29.08
C TYR A 22 4.11 -41.37 -29.00
N ASP A 23 3.29 -42.41 -28.83
CA ASP A 23 1.85 -42.30 -28.62
C ASP A 23 1.51 -41.95 -27.13
N PRO A 24 0.91 -40.79 -26.82
CA PRO A 24 0.53 -40.42 -25.45
C PRO A 24 -0.51 -41.32 -24.78
N SER A 25 -1.26 -42.10 -25.57
CA SER A 25 -2.25 -43.07 -25.09
C SER A 25 -1.61 -44.39 -24.69
N SER A 26 -0.41 -44.67 -25.19
CA SER A 26 0.32 -45.90 -24.91
C SER A 26 0.92 -45.90 -23.50
N PRO A 27 0.85 -47.03 -22.77
CA PRO A 27 1.58 -47.20 -21.51
C PRO A 27 3.09 -46.99 -21.65
N ALA A 28 3.66 -47.31 -22.82
CA ALA A 28 5.08 -47.20 -23.13
C ALA A 28 5.53 -45.77 -23.51
N TYR A 29 4.62 -44.79 -23.49
CA TYR A 29 4.95 -43.40 -23.81
C TYR A 29 6.11 -42.88 -22.96
N LYS A 30 7.15 -42.34 -23.62
CA LYS A 30 8.41 -41.98 -22.96
C LYS A 30 8.49 -40.54 -22.46
N PHE A 31 7.69 -39.63 -23.00
CA PHE A 31 7.78 -38.20 -22.70
C PHE A 31 6.85 -37.79 -21.54
N LYS A 32 7.00 -38.48 -20.40
CA LYS A 32 6.26 -38.19 -19.16
C LYS A 32 7.18 -37.44 -18.21
N TYR A 33 6.71 -36.32 -17.66
CA TYR A 33 7.49 -35.46 -16.78
C TYR A 33 6.74 -35.19 -15.49
N VAL A 34 7.49 -35.15 -14.39
CA VAL A 34 6.92 -34.80 -13.08
C VAL A 34 7.01 -33.29 -12.89
N PHE A 35 5.86 -32.70 -12.61
CA PHE A 35 5.72 -31.30 -12.20
C PHE A 35 5.16 -31.25 -10.78
N TYR A 36 5.17 -30.07 -10.17
CA TYR A 36 4.64 -29.86 -8.83
C TYR A 36 3.50 -28.84 -8.85
N ASN A 37 2.38 -29.20 -8.24
CA ASN A 37 1.26 -28.31 -7.99
C ASN A 37 1.25 -27.90 -6.52
N LYS A 38 1.05 -26.61 -6.28
CA LYS A 38 0.78 -26.13 -4.93
C LYS A 38 -0.65 -26.47 -4.55
N VAL A 39 -0.83 -27.12 -3.41
CA VAL A 39 -2.14 -27.51 -2.87
C VAL A 39 -2.26 -27.12 -1.40
N ASP A 40 -3.47 -26.77 -0.98
CA ASP A 40 -3.76 -26.33 0.38
C ASP A 40 -4.26 -27.48 1.28
N GLN A 41 -4.45 -28.68 0.72
CA GLN A 41 -4.99 -29.85 1.41
C GLN A 41 -4.05 -31.05 1.25
N PRO A 42 -4.08 -32.01 2.20
CA PRO A 42 -3.36 -33.27 2.05
C PRO A 42 -3.75 -33.97 0.75
N PHE A 43 -2.75 -34.48 0.05
CA PHE A 43 -2.92 -35.16 -1.23
C PHE A 43 -2.46 -36.61 -1.16
N TYR A 44 -2.98 -37.42 -2.09
CA TYR A 44 -2.66 -38.84 -2.22
C TYR A 44 -2.25 -39.16 -3.65
N ARG A 45 -1.59 -40.30 -3.83
CA ARG A 45 -1.14 -40.76 -5.15
C ARG A 45 -2.32 -40.93 -6.12
N PRO A 46 -2.30 -40.26 -7.29
CA PRO A 46 -3.25 -40.53 -8.36
C PRO A 46 -3.12 -41.96 -8.91
N ALA A 47 -4.22 -42.56 -9.37
CA ALA A 47 -4.23 -43.95 -9.85
C ALA A 47 -3.30 -44.19 -11.05
N ASP A 48 -3.17 -43.18 -11.90
CA ASP A 48 -2.35 -43.13 -13.11
C ASP A 48 -0.87 -42.79 -12.84
N PHE A 49 -0.51 -42.45 -11.60
CA PHE A 49 0.85 -42.14 -11.20
C PHE A 49 1.57 -43.40 -10.68
N PRO A 50 2.64 -43.90 -11.33
CA PRO A 50 3.35 -45.09 -10.89
C PRO A 50 3.91 -44.97 -9.46
N GLU A 51 3.68 -45.98 -8.63
CA GLU A 51 4.01 -45.95 -7.20
C GLU A 51 5.50 -45.71 -6.93
N ALA A 52 6.38 -46.41 -7.64
CA ALA A 52 7.82 -46.21 -7.52
C ALA A 52 8.24 -44.77 -7.84
N LEU A 53 7.66 -44.18 -8.90
CA LEU A 53 7.93 -42.80 -9.29
C LEU A 53 7.33 -41.80 -8.31
N TRP A 54 6.16 -42.10 -7.74
CA TRP A 54 5.50 -41.26 -6.75
C TRP A 54 6.36 -41.09 -5.51
N ASN A 55 6.83 -42.20 -4.94
CA ASN A 55 7.60 -42.20 -3.70
C ASN A 55 8.93 -41.43 -3.82
N ILE A 56 9.57 -41.46 -5.00
CA ILE A 56 10.81 -40.69 -5.23
C ILE A 56 10.54 -39.22 -5.61
N SER A 57 9.32 -38.90 -6.01
CA SER A 57 8.92 -37.55 -6.43
C SER A 57 8.25 -36.75 -5.31
N LEU A 58 8.14 -37.30 -4.10
CA LEU A 58 7.64 -36.56 -2.95
C LEU A 58 8.67 -35.50 -2.55
N SER A 59 8.22 -34.24 -2.48
CA SER A 59 9.01 -33.12 -2.01
C SER A 59 9.06 -33.08 -0.47
N GLU A 60 10.08 -32.43 0.09
CA GLU A 60 10.11 -32.08 1.51
C GLU A 60 8.97 -31.11 1.89
N ASP A 61 8.53 -30.29 0.93
CA ASP A 61 7.39 -29.38 1.11
C ASP A 61 6.06 -30.15 0.98
N PRO A 62 5.25 -30.27 2.07
CA PRO A 62 4.00 -31.02 2.06
C PRO A 62 2.88 -30.32 1.27
N THR A 63 3.11 -29.12 0.75
CA THR A 63 2.16 -28.39 -0.10
C THR A 63 2.43 -28.62 -1.60
N MET A 64 3.50 -29.33 -1.95
CA MET A 64 3.91 -29.57 -3.33
C MET A 64 3.51 -30.98 -3.78
N MET A 65 2.35 -31.10 -4.42
CA MET A 65 1.86 -32.35 -4.98
C MET A 65 2.54 -32.66 -6.32
N PRO A 66 3.26 -33.79 -6.46
CA PRO A 66 3.79 -34.19 -7.75
C PRO A 66 2.66 -34.62 -8.68
N VAL A 67 2.74 -34.21 -9.95
CA VAL A 67 1.80 -34.55 -11.01
C VAL A 67 2.56 -34.98 -12.26
N LEU A 68 2.08 -36.03 -12.91
CA LEU A 68 2.69 -36.55 -14.12
C LEU A 68 1.99 -35.93 -15.33
N LEU A 69 2.74 -35.21 -16.16
CA LEU A 69 2.21 -34.57 -17.37
C LEU A 69 2.79 -35.22 -18.61
N LYS A 70 1.98 -35.34 -19.65
CA LYS A 70 2.35 -35.92 -20.94
C LYS A 70 1.75 -35.14 -22.11
N GLY A 71 2.50 -35.02 -23.20
CA GLY A 71 2.02 -34.46 -24.47
C GLY A 71 1.24 -33.14 -24.29
N GLU A 72 -0.07 -33.20 -24.59
CA GLU A 72 -0.99 -32.06 -24.53
C GLU A 72 -1.14 -31.43 -23.14
N ASP A 73 -0.95 -32.19 -22.06
CA ASP A 73 -1.03 -31.68 -20.68
C ASP A 73 0.01 -30.57 -20.43
N ILE A 74 1.16 -30.67 -21.10
CA ILE A 74 2.26 -29.69 -20.99
C ILE A 74 1.87 -28.38 -21.69
N GLU A 75 1.26 -28.46 -22.88
CA GLU A 75 0.74 -27.30 -23.58
C GLU A 75 -0.42 -26.65 -22.82
N HIS A 76 -1.31 -27.47 -22.25
CA HIS A 76 -2.36 -26.96 -21.37
C HIS A 76 -1.77 -26.24 -20.16
N ARG A 77 -0.74 -26.80 -19.52
CA ARG A 77 -0.06 -26.16 -18.39
C ARG A 77 0.60 -24.84 -18.76
N LYS A 78 1.22 -24.77 -19.94
CA LYS A 78 1.80 -23.52 -20.47
C LYS A 78 0.74 -22.44 -20.68
N ALA A 79 -0.44 -22.82 -21.17
CA ALA A 79 -1.57 -21.90 -21.29
C ALA A 79 -2.02 -21.39 -19.91
N LEU A 80 -2.16 -22.28 -18.92
CA LEU A 80 -2.50 -21.91 -17.54
C LEU A 80 -1.46 -20.97 -16.91
N GLN A 81 -0.17 -21.23 -17.12
CA GLN A 81 0.91 -20.37 -16.64
C GLN A 81 0.85 -18.97 -17.28
N THR A 82 0.56 -18.90 -18.58
CA THR A 82 0.44 -17.64 -19.30
C THR A 82 -0.75 -16.81 -18.78
N ASP A 83 -1.91 -17.45 -18.56
CA ASP A 83 -3.08 -16.81 -17.97
C ASP A 83 -2.83 -16.33 -16.53
N LEU A 84 -2.15 -17.16 -15.72
CA LEU A 84 -1.77 -16.78 -14.36
C LEU A 84 -0.83 -15.57 -14.35
N CYS A 85 0.19 -15.54 -15.22
CA CYS A 85 1.07 -14.40 -15.37
C CYS A 85 0.31 -13.12 -15.73
N LYS A 86 -0.68 -13.22 -16.62
CA LYS A 86 -1.55 -12.08 -16.97
C LYS A 86 -2.34 -11.58 -15.76
N LYS A 87 -2.98 -12.48 -15.01
CA LYS A 87 -3.75 -12.14 -13.80
C LYS A 87 -2.88 -11.50 -12.71
N ILE A 88 -1.64 -11.98 -12.55
CA ILE A 88 -0.67 -11.39 -11.61
C ILE A 88 -0.34 -9.96 -12.03
N ASN A 89 -0.06 -9.73 -13.32
CA ASN A 89 0.23 -8.40 -13.85
C ASN A 89 -0.96 -7.44 -13.68
N ASP A 90 -2.18 -7.89 -13.98
CA ASP A 90 -3.40 -7.10 -13.81
C ASP A 90 -3.61 -6.72 -12.33
N SER A 91 -3.36 -7.67 -11.41
CA SER A 91 -3.44 -7.44 -9.97
C SER A 91 -2.39 -6.42 -9.49
N TYR A 92 -1.17 -6.53 -10.01
CA TYR A 92 -0.09 -5.58 -9.72
C TYR A 92 -0.45 -4.16 -10.18
N ASP A 93 -0.95 -4.01 -11.40
CA ASP A 93 -1.37 -2.72 -11.95
C ASP A 93 -2.53 -2.11 -11.18
N PHE A 94 -3.48 -2.93 -10.72
CA PHE A 94 -4.55 -2.48 -9.85
C PHE A 94 -4.02 -1.91 -8.53
N ILE A 95 -3.13 -2.63 -7.85
CA ILE A 95 -2.50 -2.18 -6.59
C ILE A 95 -1.73 -0.88 -6.83
N ARG A 96 -0.95 -0.81 -7.91
CA ARG A 96 -0.20 0.40 -8.29
C ARG A 96 -1.11 1.61 -8.50
N LYS A 97 -2.24 1.44 -9.18
CA LYS A 97 -3.25 2.51 -9.35
C LYS A 97 -3.84 2.95 -8.01
N LYS A 98 -4.13 2.01 -7.09
CA LYS A 98 -4.62 2.33 -5.74
C LYS A 98 -3.60 3.14 -4.94
N ILE A 99 -2.33 2.75 -4.95
CA ILE A 99 -1.23 3.47 -4.29
C ILE A 99 -1.12 4.90 -4.83
N ASN A 100 -1.13 5.07 -6.15
CA ASN A 100 -1.08 6.39 -6.78
C ASN A 100 -2.29 7.25 -6.39
N GLY A 101 -3.49 6.66 -6.35
CA GLY A 101 -4.70 7.34 -5.90
C GLY A 101 -4.60 7.82 -4.44
N LEU A 102 -4.03 7.02 -3.55
CA LEU A 102 -3.79 7.39 -2.15
C LEU A 102 -2.76 8.53 -2.05
N ARG A 103 -1.67 8.47 -2.82
CA ARG A 103 -0.65 9.51 -2.87
C ARG A 103 -1.24 10.87 -3.28
N MET A 104 -2.03 10.90 -4.34
CA MET A 104 -2.70 12.13 -4.79
C MET A 104 -3.66 12.70 -3.74
N ARG A 105 -4.39 11.84 -3.00
CA ARG A 105 -5.25 12.28 -1.89
C ARG A 105 -4.42 12.86 -0.74
N SER A 106 -3.30 12.24 -0.40
CA SER A 106 -2.37 12.74 0.62
C SER A 106 -1.82 14.12 0.25
N GLU A 107 -1.44 14.33 -1.01
CA GLU A 107 -0.95 15.62 -1.49
C GLU A 107 -2.04 16.70 -1.43
N ARG A 108 -3.28 16.37 -1.82
CA ARG A 108 -4.43 17.28 -1.67
C ARG A 108 -4.69 17.65 -0.20
N LEU A 109 -4.63 16.67 0.71
CA LEU A 109 -4.80 16.92 2.14
C LEU A 109 -3.70 17.83 2.68
N LYS A 110 -2.45 17.57 2.33
CA LYS A 110 -1.31 18.42 2.70
C LYS A 110 -1.51 19.86 2.25
N SER A 111 -1.90 20.07 0.99
CA SER A 111 -2.19 21.41 0.45
C SER A 111 -3.32 22.13 1.23
N ARG A 112 -4.37 21.41 1.62
CA ARG A 112 -5.45 22.00 2.44
C ARG A 112 -4.97 22.39 3.83
N ILE A 113 -4.15 21.55 4.47
CA ILE A 113 -3.55 21.84 5.78
C ILE A 113 -2.64 23.08 5.69
N ASP A 114 -1.79 23.15 4.67
CA ASP A 114 -0.93 24.31 4.43
C ASP A 114 -1.76 25.59 4.22
N GLY A 115 -2.88 25.49 3.48
CA GLY A 115 -3.85 26.57 3.30
C GLY A 115 -4.47 27.03 4.63
N CYS A 116 -4.91 26.10 5.48
CA CYS A 116 -5.41 26.41 6.83
C CYS A 116 -4.35 27.11 7.68
N ALA A 117 -3.10 26.64 7.66
CA ALA A 117 -2.00 27.26 8.39
C ALA A 117 -1.72 28.69 7.92
N GLN A 118 -1.82 28.97 6.62
CA GLN A 118 -1.68 30.32 6.08
C GLN A 118 -2.82 31.25 6.51
N ILE A 119 -4.08 30.77 6.48
CA ILE A 119 -5.24 31.53 6.96
C ILE A 119 -5.05 31.87 8.44
N TYR A 120 -4.65 30.89 9.25
CA TYR A 120 -4.35 31.09 10.67
C TYR A 120 -3.30 32.18 10.85
N ARG A 121 -2.14 32.07 10.20
CA ARG A 121 -1.08 33.10 10.26
C ARG A 121 -1.58 34.49 9.87
N ARG A 122 -2.46 34.60 8.88
CA ARG A 122 -3.04 35.88 8.45
C ARG A 122 -3.96 36.49 9.52
N ILE A 123 -4.83 35.69 10.12
CA ILE A 123 -5.73 36.15 11.19
C ILE A 123 -4.90 36.64 12.38
N PHE A 124 -3.95 35.84 12.86
CA PHE A 124 -3.09 36.22 14.00
C PHE A 124 -2.19 37.42 13.69
N GLY A 125 -1.64 37.50 12.47
CA GLY A 125 -0.93 38.68 12.01
C GLY A 125 -1.81 39.94 12.02
N GLY A 126 -3.07 39.81 11.61
CA GLY A 126 -4.05 40.90 11.63
C GLY A 126 -4.42 41.37 13.04
N VAL A 127 -4.72 40.42 13.95
CA VAL A 127 -4.99 40.71 15.37
C VAL A 127 -3.80 41.40 16.02
N TYR A 128 -2.59 40.87 15.83
CA TYR A 128 -1.38 41.50 16.34
C TYR A 128 -1.18 42.92 15.78
N ASN A 129 -1.36 43.12 14.48
CA ASN A 129 -1.15 44.44 13.86
C ASN A 129 -2.16 45.47 14.37
N LYS A 130 -3.39 45.05 14.73
CA LYS A 130 -4.36 45.91 15.41
C LYS A 130 -3.89 46.27 16.82
N LEU A 131 -3.51 45.28 17.63
CA LEU A 131 -2.99 45.51 18.98
C LEU A 131 -1.74 46.43 18.98
N LYS A 132 -0.81 46.20 18.05
CA LYS A 132 0.40 47.04 17.88
C LYS A 132 0.08 48.49 17.54
N LYS A 133 -0.95 48.75 16.72
CA LYS A 133 -1.39 50.11 16.38
C LYS A 133 -2.03 50.82 17.57
N GLU A 134 -2.67 50.08 18.47
CA GLU A 134 -3.37 50.62 19.64
C GLU A 134 -2.49 50.73 20.90
N GLU A 135 -1.34 50.05 20.98
CA GLU A 135 -0.48 50.04 22.18
C GLU A 135 0.80 50.87 22.09
N GLY A 136 1.29 51.19 20.89
CA GLY A 136 2.47 52.07 20.72
C GLY A 136 3.78 51.57 21.36
N LYS A 137 3.81 50.37 21.97
CA LYS A 137 4.98 49.77 22.61
C LYS A 137 5.06 48.31 22.24
N CYS A 138 6.15 47.93 21.60
CA CYS A 138 6.51 46.53 21.40
C CYS A 138 7.85 46.31 22.10
N THR A 139 7.84 45.68 23.27
CA THR A 139 9.09 45.32 23.97
C THR A 139 9.59 43.98 23.46
N LEU A 140 10.90 43.73 23.59
CA LEU A 140 11.59 42.50 23.19
C LEU A 140 10.89 41.21 23.67
N ILE A 141 10.10 41.31 24.75
CA ILE A 141 9.25 40.24 25.32
C ILE A 141 8.17 39.76 24.32
N ASP A 142 7.61 40.64 23.50
CA ASP A 142 6.65 40.25 22.44
C ASP A 142 7.32 39.47 21.31
N GLN A 143 8.57 39.79 20.98
CA GLN A 143 9.34 39.04 19.98
C GLN A 143 9.69 37.64 20.49
N ILE A 144 9.93 37.51 21.81
CA ILE A 144 10.14 36.22 22.48
C ILE A 144 8.83 35.43 22.56
N TYR A 145 7.68 36.05 22.85
CA TYR A 145 6.36 35.36 22.80
C TYR A 145 5.98 34.93 21.37
N ARG A 146 6.39 35.69 20.35
CA ARG A 146 6.21 35.34 18.92
C ARG A 146 7.13 34.22 18.43
N ALA A 147 8.33 34.11 18.99
CA ALA A 147 9.30 33.06 18.67
C ALA A 147 9.04 31.76 19.47
N ASN A 148 8.54 31.89 20.71
CA ASN A 148 8.23 30.79 21.63
C ASN A 148 6.73 30.42 21.68
N LEU A 149 5.87 30.97 20.81
CA LEU A 149 4.68 30.26 20.33
C LEU A 149 5.13 29.16 19.37
N SER A 150 5.86 28.24 19.97
CA SER A 150 6.52 27.07 19.45
C SER A 150 5.48 26.10 18.89
N ILE A 151 5.16 26.26 17.60
CA ILE A 151 4.99 25.08 16.74
C ILE A 151 6.41 24.52 16.54
N ASP A 152 7.00 24.00 17.60
CA ASP A 152 8.31 23.34 17.58
C ASP A 152 8.14 21.85 17.27
N LYS A 153 7.20 21.55 16.37
CA LYS A 153 7.28 20.36 15.52
C LYS A 153 7.77 20.84 14.16
N LYS A 154 9.05 21.24 14.10
CA LYS A 154 9.84 21.27 12.86
C LYS A 154 10.00 19.88 12.23
N GLU A 155 9.46 18.84 12.85
CA GLU A 155 9.22 17.57 12.18
C GLU A 155 8.15 17.80 11.10
N LYS A 156 8.54 17.65 9.83
CA LYS A 156 7.61 17.53 8.71
C LYS A 156 6.50 16.57 9.13
N LEU A 157 5.28 17.07 9.33
CA LEU A 157 4.11 16.22 9.58
C LEU A 157 3.93 15.30 8.36
N TYR A 158 4.40 14.06 8.48
CA TYR A 158 4.11 13.00 7.53
C TYR A 158 2.68 12.54 7.80
N VAL A 159 1.74 13.12 7.04
CA VAL A 159 0.29 12.86 7.08
C VAL A 159 -0.07 11.36 6.96
N VAL A 160 0.88 10.53 6.53
CA VAL A 160 0.67 9.12 6.19
C VAL A 160 0.53 8.22 7.43
N GLU A 161 1.16 8.53 8.57
CA GLU A 161 1.24 7.57 9.68
C GLU A 161 0.53 7.98 10.98
N LYS A 162 0.20 9.26 11.18
CA LYS A 162 -0.19 9.78 12.50
C LYS A 162 -1.48 10.61 12.47
N LYS A 163 -2.59 9.99 12.08
CA LYS A 163 -3.93 10.63 12.03
C LYS A 163 -4.32 11.27 13.36
N SER A 164 -4.07 10.59 14.48
CA SER A 164 -4.31 11.12 15.84
C SER A 164 -3.53 12.40 16.07
N GLU A 165 -2.22 12.41 15.79
CA GLU A 165 -1.39 13.60 16.00
C GLU A 165 -1.78 14.78 15.13
N VAL A 166 -2.29 14.54 13.91
CA VAL A 166 -2.85 15.62 13.06
C VAL A 166 -4.12 16.18 13.69
N ILE A 167 -5.02 15.33 14.22
CA ILE A 167 -6.24 15.77 14.89
C ILE A 167 -5.90 16.55 16.15
N ASP A 168 -4.99 16.02 16.98
CA ASP A 168 -4.55 16.66 18.22
C ASP A 168 -3.93 18.03 17.92
N PHE A 169 -3.06 18.12 16.92
CA PHE A 169 -2.48 19.40 16.47
C PHE A 169 -3.54 20.41 16.02
N LEU A 170 -4.57 19.98 15.28
CA LEU A 170 -5.66 20.86 14.85
C LEU A 170 -6.54 21.32 16.01
N LEU A 171 -6.79 20.44 16.99
CA LEU A 171 -7.52 20.77 18.21
C LEU A 171 -6.74 21.75 19.09
N ASP A 172 -5.43 21.56 19.24
CA ASP A 172 -4.54 22.47 19.96
C ASP A 172 -4.53 23.85 19.31
N MET A 173 -4.40 23.91 17.98
CA MET A 173 -4.48 25.18 17.24
C MET A 173 -5.81 25.89 17.44
N LYS A 174 -6.92 25.15 17.44
CA LYS A 174 -8.26 25.71 17.67
C LYS A 174 -8.40 26.25 19.08
N SER A 175 -8.05 25.46 20.09
CA SER A 175 -8.12 25.87 21.50
C SER A 175 -7.26 27.10 21.78
N MET A 176 -6.03 27.11 21.25
CA MET A 176 -5.15 28.26 21.39
C MET A 176 -5.72 29.51 20.72
N GLY A 177 -6.33 29.35 19.55
CA GLY A 177 -6.95 30.47 18.85
C GLY A 177 -8.17 31.05 19.57
N GLU A 178 -9.01 30.19 20.16
CA GLU A 178 -10.15 30.61 20.99
C GLU A 178 -9.69 31.39 22.23
N LYS A 179 -8.61 30.95 22.90
CA LYS A 179 -8.04 31.65 24.05
C LYS A 179 -7.53 33.04 23.69
N ILE A 180 -6.81 33.16 22.58
CA ILE A 180 -6.27 34.45 22.14
C ILE A 180 -7.40 35.40 21.72
N LEU A 181 -8.41 34.91 21.01
CA LEU A 181 -9.59 35.69 20.64
C LEU A 181 -10.31 36.23 21.88
N LYS A 182 -10.59 35.36 22.85
CA LYS A 182 -11.24 35.76 24.09
C LYS A 182 -10.43 36.79 24.86
N SER A 183 -9.11 36.58 25.00
CA SER A 183 -8.23 37.54 25.66
C SER A 183 -8.16 38.90 24.94
N ALA A 184 -8.24 38.90 23.61
CA ALA A 184 -8.26 40.14 22.83
C ALA A 184 -9.60 40.89 22.97
N ASP A 185 -10.72 40.16 22.98
CA ASP A 185 -12.06 40.73 23.20
C ASP A 185 -12.19 41.31 24.61
N ASP A 186 -11.70 40.60 25.62
CA ASP A 186 -11.69 41.06 27.01
C ASP A 186 -10.86 42.35 27.16
N ALA A 187 -9.67 42.41 26.52
CA ALA A 187 -8.82 43.60 26.53
C ALA A 187 -9.45 44.80 25.80
N LEU A 188 -10.15 44.56 24.69
CA LEU A 188 -10.86 45.60 23.94
C LEU A 188 -12.06 46.15 24.72
N GLN A 189 -12.84 45.28 25.38
CA GLN A 189 -13.97 45.70 26.22
C GLN A 189 -13.51 46.56 27.40
N GLU A 190 -12.42 46.16 28.07
CA GLU A 190 -11.92 46.91 29.21
C GLU A 190 -11.41 48.31 28.80
N ARG A 191 -10.82 48.42 27.61
CA ARG A 191 -10.47 49.72 27.03
C ARG A 191 -11.67 50.57 26.64
N GLN A 192 -12.71 49.97 26.07
CA GLN A 192 -13.95 50.71 25.78
C GLN A 192 -14.54 51.30 27.05
N LYS A 193 -14.53 50.56 28.17
CA LYS A 193 -14.95 51.09 29.47
C LYS A 193 -14.05 52.23 29.93
N GLN A 194 -12.72 52.07 29.86
CA GLN A 194 -11.77 53.12 30.26
C GLN A 194 -11.91 54.40 29.40
N ALA A 195 -12.14 54.26 28.10
CA ALA A 195 -12.35 55.38 27.19
C ALA A 195 -13.68 56.11 27.45
N VAL A 196 -14.74 55.39 27.82
CA VAL A 196 -16.01 56.00 28.24
C VAL A 196 -15.82 56.81 29.53
N ILE A 197 -15.13 56.25 30.53
CA ILE A 197 -14.84 56.93 31.80
C ILE A 197 -14.01 58.20 31.58
N LEU A 198 -12.98 58.14 30.74
CA LEU A 198 -12.16 59.31 30.38
C LEU A 198 -12.97 60.40 29.68
N ASN A 199 -13.84 60.03 28.74
CA ASN A 199 -14.72 60.98 28.05
C ASN A 199 -15.79 61.60 28.96
N GLU A 200 -16.20 60.90 30.02
CA GLU A 200 -17.12 61.45 31.03
C GLU A 200 -16.40 62.40 32.01
N LEU A 201 -15.14 62.12 32.34
CA LEU A 201 -14.30 63.01 33.16
C LEU A 201 -13.94 64.31 32.44
N ASP A 202 -13.71 64.27 31.12
CA ASP A 202 -13.43 65.46 30.30
C ASP A 202 -14.67 66.35 30.05
N ARG A 203 -15.87 65.89 30.42
CA ARG A 203 -17.14 66.64 30.31
C ARG A 203 -17.54 67.40 31.59
N ILE A 204 -16.81 67.18 32.70
CA ILE A 204 -17.00 67.87 33.99
C ILE A 204 -16.03 69.06 34.06
#